data_AF-A0AAF0C839-F1
#
_entry.id   AF-A0AAF0C839-F1
#
_cell.length_a   1.000
_cell.length_b   1.000
_cell.length_c   1.000
_cell.angle_alpha   90.00
_cell.angle_beta   90.00
_cell.angle_gamma   90.00
#
_symmetry.space_group_name_H-M   'P 1'
#
loop_
_entity.id
_entity.type
_entity.pdbx_description
1 polymer ?
#
loop_
_entity_poly.entity_id
_entity_poly.type
_entity_poly.pdbx_seq_one_letter_code
_entity_poly.pdbx_strand_id
1 'polypeptide(L)'
;MNDSTNTPDNEADSITGEFLKLTDDFAAFSADCTFFCETFATLAEAMEDFNDYTSYGVRRYSDNLTEQVTNLDQRIHALQRRMREEL
;
A
#
# COMPACT_ATOMS: atom_id res chain seq x y z
N MET A 1 32.02 33.66 7.28
CA MET A 1 30.65 33.36 6.80
C MET A 1 30.81 32.59 5.51
N ASN A 2 30.77 31.26 5.58
CA ASN A 2 30.66 30.41 4.41
C ASN A 2 29.33 29.69 4.54
N ASP A 3 28.44 30.01 3.62
CA ASP A 3 27.10 29.47 3.53
C ASP A 3 27.23 28.03 3.02
N SER A 4 27.23 27.07 3.95
CA SER A 4 27.07 25.66 3.59
C SER A 4 25.64 25.49 3.10
N THR A 5 25.49 25.55 1.77
CA THR A 5 24.27 25.18 1.06
C THR A 5 23.86 23.78 1.50
N ASN A 6 22.89 23.74 2.40
CA ASN A 6 22.20 22.55 2.85
C ASN A 6 21.26 22.15 1.71
N THR A 7 21.75 21.38 0.75
CA THR A 7 20.87 20.70 -0.22
C THR A 7 20.20 19.57 0.55
N PRO A 8 18.87 19.60 0.79
CA PRO A 8 18.20 18.42 1.30
C PRO A 8 18.30 17.39 0.19
N ASP A 9 19.17 16.41 0.40
CA ASP A 9 19.41 15.35 -0.55
C ASP A 9 18.09 14.65 -0.84
N ASN A 10 17.77 14.58 -2.11
CA ASN A 10 16.44 14.27 -2.64
C ASN A 10 16.19 12.75 -2.59
N GLU A 11 16.52 12.11 -1.46
CA GLU A 11 16.49 10.64 -1.29
C GLU A 11 15.11 10.06 -1.60
N ALA A 12 14.03 10.82 -1.32
CA ALA A 12 12.65 10.42 -1.60
C ALA A 12 12.34 10.27 -3.11
N ASP A 13 13.08 10.95 -3.99
CA ASP A 13 12.91 10.87 -5.45
C ASP A 13 13.88 9.89 -6.13
N SER A 14 14.84 9.36 -5.35
CA SER A 14 15.77 8.33 -5.83
C SER A 14 15.05 7.01 -6.07
N ILE A 15 15.48 6.22 -7.06
CA ILE A 15 14.96 4.86 -7.32
C ILE A 15 15.00 4.02 -6.04
N THR A 16 16.09 4.11 -5.26
CA THR A 16 16.25 3.37 -4.01
C THR A 16 15.25 3.82 -2.95
N GLY A 17 15.05 5.12 -2.77
CA GLY A 17 14.08 5.66 -1.81
C GLY A 17 12.64 5.32 -2.18
N GLU A 18 12.29 5.41 -3.46
CA GLU A 18 10.98 5.00 -3.96
C GLU A 18 10.75 3.48 -3.77
N PHE A 19 11.77 2.66 -4.02
CA PHE A 19 11.72 1.21 -3.78
C PHE A 19 11.51 0.86 -2.31
N LEU A 20 12.25 1.51 -1.40
CA LEU A 20 12.08 1.32 0.04
C LEU A 20 10.67 1.69 0.48
N LYS A 21 10.18 2.86 0.08
CA LYS A 21 8.81 3.30 0.38
C LYS A 21 7.76 2.34 -0.17
N LEU A 22 7.94 1.84 -1.40
CA LEU A 22 7.04 0.87 -2.01
C LEU A 22 7.00 -0.46 -1.23
N THR A 23 8.14 -0.86 -0.67
CA THR A 23 8.25 -2.04 0.19
C THR A 23 7.53 -1.82 1.53
N ASP A 24 7.70 -0.65 2.15
CA ASP A 24 6.99 -0.29 3.38
C ASP A 24 5.47 -0.24 3.16
N ASP A 25 5.02 0.40 2.08
CA ASP A 25 3.61 0.47 1.71
C ASP A 25 3.03 -0.91 1.40
N PHE A 26 3.78 -1.79 0.73
CA PHE A 26 3.39 -3.17 0.50
C PHE A 26 3.27 -3.97 1.82
N ALA A 27 4.18 -3.76 2.76
CA ALA A 27 4.10 -4.40 4.07
C ALA A 27 2.82 -3.99 4.82
N ALA A 28 2.46 -2.70 4.80
CA ALA A 28 1.22 -2.21 5.37
C ALA A 28 -0.02 -2.82 4.70
N PHE A 29 -0.06 -2.82 3.36
CA PHE A 29 -1.13 -3.47 2.59
C PHE A 29 -1.27 -4.96 2.93
N SER A 30 -0.15 -5.68 3.07
CA SER A 30 -0.17 -7.11 3.41
C SER A 30 -0.74 -7.38 4.80
N ALA A 31 -0.50 -6.48 5.75
CA ALA A 31 -1.08 -6.53 7.09
C ALA A 31 -2.60 -6.29 7.04
N ASP A 32 -3.05 -5.31 6.26
CA ASP A 32 -4.48 -5.03 6.04
C ASP A 32 -5.20 -6.23 5.39
N CYS A 33 -4.59 -6.88 4.41
CA CYS A 33 -5.13 -8.11 3.81
C CYS A 33 -5.26 -9.24 4.83
N THR A 34 -4.24 -9.43 5.68
CA THR A 34 -4.26 -10.45 6.73
C THR A 34 -5.40 -10.19 7.70
N PHE A 35 -5.50 -8.95 8.20
CA PHE A 35 -6.56 -8.52 9.10
C PHE A 35 -7.96 -8.72 8.50
N PHE A 36 -8.15 -8.36 7.22
CA PHE A 36 -9.42 -8.55 6.54
C PHE A 36 -9.81 -10.02 6.43
N CYS A 37 -8.87 -10.90 6.04
CA CYS A 37 -9.10 -12.33 5.94
C CYS A 37 -9.46 -12.95 7.31
N GLU A 38 -8.73 -12.59 8.37
CA GLU A 38 -9.01 -13.05 9.74
C GLU A 38 -10.38 -12.58 10.24
N THR A 39 -10.71 -11.31 9.99
CA THR A 39 -12.01 -10.74 10.34
C THR A 39 -13.14 -11.46 9.60
N PHE A 40 -12.96 -11.69 8.30
CA PHE A 40 -13.96 -12.37 7.48
C PHE A 40 -14.16 -13.83 7.89
N ALA A 41 -13.08 -14.55 8.21
CA ALA A 41 -13.16 -15.91 8.74
C ALA A 41 -13.90 -15.95 10.08
N THR A 42 -13.61 -15.01 10.99
CA THR A 42 -14.29 -14.90 12.29
C THR A 42 -15.80 -14.65 12.12
N LEU A 43 -16.18 -13.77 11.19
CA LEU A 43 -17.60 -13.50 10.89
C LEU A 43 -18.29 -14.75 10.31
N ALA A 44 -17.62 -15.49 9.43
CA ALA A 44 -18.16 -16.71 8.86
C ALA A 44 -18.35 -17.82 9.92
N GLU A 45 -17.44 -17.95 10.88
CA GLU A 45 -17.52 -18.92 11.98
C GLU A 45 -18.61 -18.57 13.00
N ALA A 46 -18.84 -17.27 13.25
CA ALA A 46 -19.85 -16.80 14.19
C ALA A 46 -21.29 -17.13 13.74
N MET A 47 -21.49 -17.64 12.52
CA MET A 47 -22.80 -17.75 11.87
C MET A 47 -23.61 -16.45 11.95
N GLU A 48 -22.92 -15.30 12.02
CA GLU A 48 -23.57 -14.01 12.15
C GLU A 48 -24.20 -13.68 10.80
N ASP A 49 -25.52 -13.49 10.79
CA ASP A 49 -26.19 -12.97 9.58
C ASP A 49 -25.54 -11.63 9.26
N PHE A 50 -24.89 -11.56 8.09
CA PHE A 50 -24.33 -10.32 7.54
C PHE A 50 -25.46 -9.31 7.37
N ASN A 51 -25.71 -8.51 8.40
CA ASN A 51 -26.65 -7.41 8.29
C ASN A 51 -26.10 -6.35 7.30
N ASP A 52 -26.96 -5.43 6.89
CA ASP A 52 -26.60 -4.40 5.91
C ASP A 52 -25.39 -3.57 6.35
N TYR A 53 -25.21 -3.34 7.65
CA TYR A 53 -24.09 -2.58 8.20
C TYR A 53 -22.76 -3.34 8.10
N THR A 54 -22.75 -4.62 8.48
CA THR A 54 -21.56 -5.49 8.35
C THR A 54 -21.20 -5.69 6.88
N SER A 55 -22.20 -5.92 6.02
CA SER A 55 -22.01 -6.03 4.56
C SER A 55 -21.42 -4.77 3.95
N TYR A 56 -21.89 -3.59 4.37
CA TYR A 56 -21.33 -2.31 3.94
C TYR A 56 -19.89 -2.14 4.40
N GLY A 57 -19.57 -2.51 5.65
CA GLY A 57 -18.22 -2.46 6.20
C GLY A 57 -17.24 -3.34 5.41
N VAL A 58 -17.61 -4.60 5.15
CA VAL A 58 -16.81 -5.54 4.34
C VAL A 58 -16.59 -5.01 2.94
N ARG A 59 -17.64 -4.51 2.29
CA ARG A 59 -17.51 -3.92 0.95
C ARG A 59 -16.56 -2.73 0.95
N ARG A 60 -16.74 -1.77 1.87
CA ARG A 60 -15.87 -0.59 1.96
C ARG A 60 -14.41 -0.97 2.18
N TYR A 61 -14.15 -1.96 3.04
CA TYR A 61 -12.78 -2.41 3.29
C TYR A 61 -12.18 -3.12 2.06
N SER A 62 -12.97 -3.95 1.37
CA SER A 62 -12.56 -4.59 0.11
C SER A 62 -12.28 -3.57 -1.00
N ASP A 63 -13.10 -2.51 -1.10
CA ASP A 63 -12.90 -1.42 -2.06
C ASP A 63 -11.57 -0.70 -1.76
N ASN A 64 -11.28 -0.41 -0.48
CA ASN A 64 -10.01 0.18 -0.06
C ASN A 64 -8.79 -0.71 -0.39
N LEU A 65 -8.88 -2.02 -0.11
CA LEU A 65 -7.81 -2.97 -0.49
C LEU A 65 -7.58 -3.01 -2.01
N THR A 66 -8.66 -2.89 -2.79
CA THR A 66 -8.60 -2.87 -4.27
C THR A 66 -7.91 -1.60 -4.77
N GLU A 67 -8.20 -0.45 -4.17
CA GLU A 67 -7.51 0.81 -4.47
C GLU A 67 -6.02 0.74 -4.11
N GLN A 68 -5.69 0.21 -2.92
CA GLN A 68 -4.31 0.04 -2.47
C GLN A 68 -3.48 -0.84 -3.42
N VAL A 69 -3.98 -2.03 -3.77
CA VAL A 69 -3.24 -2.95 -4.66
C VAL A 69 -3.06 -2.37 -6.06
N THR A 70 -4.08 -1.65 -6.57
CA THR A 70 -3.99 -0.98 -7.87
C THR A 70 -2.95 0.14 -7.85
N ASN A 71 -2.87 0.91 -6.77
CA ASN A 71 -1.85 1.96 -6.61
C ASN A 71 -0.44 1.38 -6.53
N LEU A 72 -0.25 0.30 -5.76
CA LEU A 72 1.02 -0.40 -5.64
C LEU A 72 1.48 -0.92 -7.00
N ASP A 73 0.60 -1.60 -7.75
CA ASP A 73 0.90 -2.13 -9.09
C ASP A 73 1.36 -1.03 -10.07
N GLN A 74 0.63 0.09 -10.11
CA GLN A 74 0.98 1.24 -10.94
C GLN A 74 2.37 1.81 -10.59
N ARG A 75 2.68 1.92 -9.29
CA ARG A 75 3.97 2.42 -8.81
C ARG A 75 5.11 1.46 -9.10
N ILE A 76 4.89 0.15 -8.95
CA ILE A 76 5.86 -0.89 -9.34
C ILE A 76 6.20 -0.73 -10.82
N HIS A 77 5.19 -0.65 -11.69
CA HIS A 77 5.41 -0.51 -13.13
C HIS A 77 6.10 0.81 -13.52
N ALA A 78 5.75 1.92 -12.85
CA ALA A 78 6.39 3.21 -13.06
C ALA A 78 7.88 3.16 -12.66
N LEU A 79 8.20 2.62 -11.48
CA LEU A 79 9.56 2.48 -10.99
C LEU A 79 10.39 1.56 -11.90
N GLN A 80 9.84 0.41 -12.29
CA GLN A 80 10.50 -0.51 -13.23
C GLN A 80 10.80 0.15 -14.58
N ARG A 81 9.91 1.01 -15.09
CA ARG A 81 10.16 1.76 -16.33
C ARG A 81 11.32 2.73 -16.14
N ARG A 82 11.32 3.54 -15.07
CA ARG A 82 12.42 4.46 -14.75
C ARG A 82 13.76 3.75 -14.61
N MET A 83 13.79 2.63 -13.88
CA MET A 83 15.00 1.80 -13.73
C MET A 83 15.58 1.33 -15.07
N ARG A 84 14.73 1.04 -16.06
CA ARG A 84 15.19 0.65 -17.40
C ARG A 84 15.66 1.82 -18.25
N GLU A 85 15.18 3.03 -17.99
CA GLU A 85 15.58 4.25 -18.69
C GLU A 85 16.91 4.82 -18.15
N GLU A 86 17.26 4.52 -16.90
CA GLU A 86 18.52 4.91 -16.25
C GLU A 86 19.66 3.87 -16.41
N LEU A 87 19.39 2.70 -17.02
CA LEU A 87 20.35 1.65 -17.37
C LEU A 87 20.91 1.82 -18.79
#